data_AF-A0AAW1J1H8-F1
#
_entry.id   AF-A0AAW1J1H8-F1
#
_cell.length_a   1.000
_cell.length_b   1.000
_cell.length_c   1.000
_cell.angle_alpha   90.00
_cell.angle_beta   90.00
_cell.angle_gamma   90.00
#
_symmetry.space_group_name_H-M   'P 1'
#
loop_
_entity.id
_entity.type
_entity.pdbx_description
1 polymer ?
#
loop_
_entity_poly.entity_id
_entity_poly.type
_entity_poly.pdbx_seq_one_letter_code
_entity_poly.pdbx_strand_id
1 'polypeptide(L)'
;MEYVKQPREMSMDGDLGLNWKKFKARFEIYIKATGINNKGTEENRIACLLHCMESYKEVVKAFEDYFVPKSNPSVERHKFNTRIQRPGENFDTFLGELKKLAANCEFAQMKDELIKDRIIN
;
A
#
# COMPACT_ATOMS: atom_id res chain seq x y z
N MET A 1 -1.33 26.87 -33.81
CA MET A 1 -0.52 26.20 -32.76
C MET A 1 -0.74 24.72 -32.92
N GLU A 2 0.31 23.95 -33.19
CA GLU A 2 0.19 22.48 -33.21
C GLU A 2 -0.19 22.00 -31.81
N TYR A 3 -1.37 21.39 -31.70
CA TYR A 3 -1.83 20.81 -30.44
C TYR A 3 -1.06 19.51 -30.20
N VAL A 4 -0.03 19.57 -29.37
CA VAL A 4 0.69 18.38 -28.91
C VAL A 4 -0.25 17.57 -28.03
N LYS A 5 -0.54 16.32 -28.43
CA LYS A 5 -1.44 15.43 -27.68
C LYS A 5 -0.80 14.99 -26.37
N GLN A 6 -1.59 14.96 -25.30
CA GLN A 6 -1.14 14.48 -24.00
C GLN A 6 -0.69 13.01 -24.03
N PRO A 7 0.30 12.63 -23.19
CA PRO A 7 0.74 11.25 -23.06
C PRO A 7 -0.40 10.35 -22.62
N ARG A 8 -0.38 9.10 -23.09
CA ARG A 8 -1.27 8.07 -22.57
C ARG A 8 -0.93 7.76 -21.12
N GLU A 9 -1.97 7.52 -20.33
CA GLU A 9 -1.93 7.10 -18.92
C GLU A 9 -0.93 5.96 -18.69
N MET A 10 -0.38 5.92 -17.48
CA MET A 10 0.51 4.85 -17.06
C MET A 10 -0.29 3.56 -16.87
N SER A 11 0.17 2.45 -17.44
CA SER A 11 -0.43 1.14 -17.17
C SER A 11 0.00 0.65 -15.79
N MET A 12 -0.98 0.27 -14.97
CA MET A 12 -0.79 -0.31 -13.64
C MET A 12 -0.69 -1.85 -13.65
N ASP A 13 -0.73 -2.48 -14.83
CA ASP A 13 -0.63 -3.93 -15.00
C ASP A 13 0.80 -4.38 -15.35
N GLY A 14 1.20 -5.54 -14.83
CA GLY A 14 2.50 -6.14 -15.13
C GLY A 14 3.67 -5.47 -14.42
N ASP A 15 4.80 -5.26 -15.12
CA ASP A 15 6.01 -4.66 -14.56
C ASP A 15 5.86 -3.14 -14.41
N LEU A 16 5.47 -2.71 -13.20
CA LEU A 16 5.32 -1.30 -12.82
C LEU A 16 6.60 -0.49 -13.01
N GLY A 17 7.78 -1.08 -12.81
CA GLY A 17 9.06 -0.40 -12.96
C GLY A 17 9.37 -0.06 -14.41
N LEU A 18 9.12 -1.00 -15.33
CA LEU A 18 9.23 -0.77 -16.77
C LEU A 18 8.15 0.20 -17.28
N ASN A 19 6.93 0.08 -16.77
CA ASN A 19 5.83 0.97 -17.12
C ASN A 19 6.13 2.42 -16.71
N TRP A 20 6.68 2.62 -15.51
CA TRP A 20 7.10 3.94 -15.02
C TRP A 20 8.18 4.56 -15.91
N LYS A 21 9.23 3.80 -16.26
CA LYS A 21 10.30 4.28 -17.15
C LYS A 21 9.75 4.76 -18.50
N LYS A 22 8.85 3.97 -19.10
CA LYS A 22 8.20 4.33 -20.38
C LYS A 22 7.31 5.55 -20.24
N PHE A 23 6.49 5.61 -19.19
CA PHE A 23 5.61 6.75 -18.92
C PHE A 23 6.40 8.03 -18.71
N LYS A 24 7.39 8.01 -17.80
CA LYS A 24 8.25 9.14 -17.46
C LYS A 24 8.91 9.73 -18.71
N ALA A 25 9.47 8.88 -19.58
CA ALA A 25 10.09 9.34 -20.82
C ALA A 25 9.09 10.08 -21.74
N ARG A 26 7.87 9.55 -21.92
CA ARG A 26 6.83 10.22 -22.72
C ARG A 26 6.38 11.54 -22.10
N PHE A 27 6.23 11.57 -20.78
CA PHE A 27 5.80 12.75 -20.04
C PHE A 27 6.84 13.88 -20.13
N GLU A 28 8.13 13.57 -19.97
CA GLU A 28 9.22 14.53 -20.12
C GLU A 28 9.29 15.13 -21.54
N ILE A 29 9.11 14.30 -22.57
CA ILE A 29 9.04 14.76 -23.97
C ILE A 29 7.86 15.72 -24.15
N TYR A 30 6.68 15.38 -23.62
CA TYR A 30 5.48 16.21 -23.73
C TYR A 30 5.66 17.57 -23.04
N ILE A 31 6.16 17.60 -21.81
CA ILE A 31 6.40 18.85 -21.10
C ILE A 31 7.42 19.73 -21.84
N LYS A 32 8.46 19.13 -22.41
CA LYS A 32 9.47 19.85 -23.20
C LYS A 32 8.87 20.43 -24.49
N ALA A 33 8.08 19.64 -25.21
CA ALA A 33 7.46 20.04 -26.48
C ALA A 33 6.37 21.13 -26.29
N THR A 34 5.63 21.08 -25.20
CA THR A 34 4.56 22.06 -24.89
C THR A 34 5.09 23.36 -24.29
N GLY A 35 6.36 23.41 -23.88
CA GLY A 35 6.94 24.57 -23.21
C GLY A 35 6.41 24.81 -21.80
N ILE A 36 5.63 23.86 -21.23
CA ILE A 36 5.10 23.92 -19.87
C ILE A 36 6.25 24.06 -18.85
N ASN A 37 7.42 23.49 -19.13
CA ASN A 37 8.62 23.62 -18.30
C ASN A 37 9.15 25.05 -18.17
N ASN A 38 8.89 25.92 -19.15
CA ASN A 38 9.46 27.27 -19.20
C ASN A 38 8.42 28.36 -18.94
N LYS A 39 7.12 28.08 -19.19
CA LYS A 39 6.04 29.08 -19.10
C LYS A 39 4.90 28.69 -18.13
N GLY A 40 4.87 27.46 -17.63
CA GLY A 40 3.85 26.98 -16.69
C GLY A 40 4.31 27.11 -15.23
N THR A 41 3.35 27.42 -14.34
CA THR A 41 3.54 27.38 -12.89
C THR A 41 3.74 25.94 -12.40
N GLU A 42 4.24 25.76 -11.19
CA GLU A 42 4.46 24.44 -10.59
C GLU A 42 3.14 23.64 -10.48
N GLU A 43 2.05 24.33 -10.17
CA GLU A 43 0.70 23.76 -10.06
C GLU A 43 0.23 23.16 -11.40
N ASN A 44 0.53 23.81 -12.52
CA ASN A 44 0.17 23.30 -13.85
C ASN A 44 0.95 22.02 -14.20
N ARG A 45 2.19 21.88 -13.70
CA ARG A 45 3.00 20.67 -13.89
C ARG A 45 2.46 19.52 -13.06
N ILE A 46 2.11 19.81 -11.80
CA ILE A 46 1.51 18.85 -10.87
C ILE A 46 0.15 18.38 -11.41
N ALA A 47 -0.72 19.30 -11.83
CA ALA A 47 -2.03 18.97 -12.38
C ALA A 47 -1.92 18.11 -13.65
N CYS A 48 -0.97 18.42 -14.53
CA CYS A 48 -0.75 17.65 -15.75
C CYS A 48 -0.17 16.26 -15.46
N LEU A 49 0.76 16.15 -14.50
CA LEU A 49 1.28 14.86 -14.03
C LEU A 49 0.15 14.00 -13.44
N LEU A 50 -0.65 14.57 -12.53
CA LEU A 50 -1.77 13.88 -11.90
C LEU A 50 -2.83 13.44 -12.93
N HIS A 51 -3.16 14.29 -13.92
CA HIS A 51 -4.08 13.89 -14.98
C HIS A 51 -3.52 12.73 -15.84
N CYS A 52 -2.20 12.69 -16.07
CA CYS A 52 -1.55 11.65 -16.87
C CYS A 52 -1.27 10.35 -16.08
N MET A 53 -1.42 10.34 -14.75
CA MET A 53 -1.10 9.19 -13.89
C MET A 53 -2.33 8.39 -13.42
N GLU A 54 -3.50 8.57 -14.06
CA GLU A 54 -4.83 8.18 -13.55
C GLU A 54 -5.25 9.02 -12.33
N SER A 55 -6.51 8.92 -11.90
CA SER A 55 -7.10 9.90 -10.96
C SER A 55 -6.30 9.98 -9.66
N TYR A 56 -6.28 11.15 -9.01
CA TYR A 56 -5.63 11.35 -7.70
C TYR A 56 -5.92 10.20 -6.70
N LYS A 57 -7.13 9.65 -6.72
CA LYS A 57 -7.55 8.54 -5.84
C LYS A 57 -6.79 7.24 -6.11
N GLU A 58 -6.49 6.93 -7.37
CA GLU A 58 -5.80 5.68 -7.76
C GLU A 58 -4.32 5.76 -7.40
N VAL A 59 -3.70 6.91 -7.62
CA VAL A 59 -2.32 7.17 -7.20
C VAL A 59 -2.18 7.07 -5.68
N VAL A 60 -3.07 7.70 -4.92
CA VAL A 60 -3.07 7.60 -3.45
C VAL A 60 -3.26 6.16 -3.00
N LYS A 61 -4.24 5.44 -3.58
CA LYS A 61 -4.49 4.03 -3.24
C LYS A 61 -3.28 3.15 -3.54
N ALA A 62 -2.59 3.35 -4.67
CA ALA A 62 -1.39 2.60 -5.02
C ALA A 62 -0.25 2.87 -4.02
N PHE A 63 -0.12 4.12 -3.56
CA PHE A 63 0.83 4.46 -2.49
C PHE A 63 0.46 3.84 -1.15
N GLU A 64 -0.82 3.83 -0.78
CA GLU A 64 -1.31 3.14 0.42
C GLU A 64 -1.01 1.64 0.32
N ASP A 65 -1.33 1.00 -0.81
CA ASP A 65 -1.06 -0.43 -1.03
C ASP A 65 0.43 -0.80 -0.97
N TYR A 66 1.32 0.11 -1.38
CA TYR A 66 2.77 -0.13 -1.40
C TYR A 66 3.46 0.18 -0.06
N PHE A 67 3.10 1.31 0.56
CA PHE A 67 3.78 1.79 1.77
C PHE A 67 3.12 1.34 3.07
N VAL A 68 1.83 1.05 3.07
CA VAL A 68 1.16 0.45 4.24
C VAL A 68 1.44 -1.05 4.18
N PRO A 69 2.15 -1.63 5.17
CA PRO A 69 2.29 -3.08 5.23
C PRO A 69 0.89 -3.67 5.28
N LYS A 70 0.49 -4.39 4.22
CA LYS A 70 -0.70 -5.24 4.29
C LYS A 70 -0.46 -6.19 5.45
N SER A 71 -1.25 -6.06 6.53
CA SER A 71 -1.25 -7.05 7.61
C SER A 71 -1.42 -8.40 6.92
N ASN A 72 -0.42 -9.26 7.02
CA ASN A 72 -0.51 -10.58 6.41
C ASN A 72 -1.13 -11.49 7.46
N PRO A 73 -2.41 -11.88 7.32
CA PRO A 73 -3.10 -12.65 8.35
C PRO A 73 -2.38 -13.97 8.61
N SER A 74 -1.69 -14.54 7.61
CA SER A 74 -0.91 -15.77 7.78
C SER A 74 0.29 -15.58 8.71
N VAL A 75 1.00 -14.45 8.60
CA VAL A 75 2.12 -14.12 9.49
C VAL A 75 1.62 -13.84 10.90
N GLU A 76 0.54 -13.08 11.04
CA GLU A 76 -0.05 -12.77 12.35
C GLU A 76 -0.59 -14.03 13.02
N ARG A 77 -1.27 -14.91 12.28
CA ARG A 77 -1.72 -16.22 12.76
C ARG A 77 -0.56 -17.11 13.19
N HIS A 78 0.55 -17.09 12.45
CA HIS A 78 1.75 -17.82 12.85
C HIS A 78 2.31 -17.29 14.18
N LYS A 79 2.42 -15.97 14.36
CA LYS A 79 2.84 -15.35 15.63
C LYS A 79 1.91 -15.74 16.78
N PHE A 80 0.59 -15.73 16.54
CA PHE A 80 -0.42 -16.15 17.51
C PHE A 80 -0.26 -17.63 17.89
N ASN A 81 -0.16 -18.53 16.91
CA ASN A 81 -0.08 -19.97 17.14
C ASN A 81 1.25 -20.42 17.75
N THR A 82 2.33 -19.66 17.55
CA THR A 82 3.65 -19.94 18.15
C THR A 82 3.86 -19.27 19.50
N ARG A 83 2.90 -18.46 19.97
CA ARG A 83 2.98 -17.79 21.27
C ARG A 83 2.79 -18.82 22.39
N ILE A 84 3.82 -18.93 23.24
CA ILE A 84 3.85 -19.75 24.47
C ILE A 84 4.12 -18.86 25.68
N GLN A 85 3.52 -19.17 26.83
CA GLN A 85 3.76 -18.41 28.07
C GLN A 85 5.23 -18.56 28.48
N ARG A 86 5.90 -17.43 28.73
CA ARG A 86 7.33 -17.44 29.10
C ARG A 86 7.52 -17.88 30.55
N PRO A 87 8.67 -18.46 30.92
CA PRO A 87 8.97 -18.73 32.33
C PRO A 87 8.89 -17.45 33.16
N GLY A 88 8.06 -17.45 34.20
CA GLY A 88 7.85 -16.30 35.08
C GLY A 88 6.88 -15.22 34.55
N GLU A 89 6.31 -15.40 33.35
CA GLU A 89 5.25 -14.52 32.84
C GLU A 89 3.93 -14.81 33.56
N ASN A 90 3.26 -13.77 34.06
CA ASN A 90 1.94 -13.94 34.67
C ASN A 90 0.86 -14.18 33.59
N PHE A 91 -0.21 -14.85 34.01
CA PHE A 91 -1.30 -15.23 33.10
C PHE A 91 -1.97 -14.02 32.43
N ASP A 92 -2.23 -12.95 33.17
CA ASP A 92 -2.90 -11.76 32.63
C ASP A 92 -2.10 -11.08 31.52
N THR A 93 -0.77 -11.07 31.65
CA THR A 93 0.16 -10.56 30.63
C THR A 93 0.13 -11.47 29.40
N PHE A 94 0.18 -12.79 29.60
CA PHE A 94 0.09 -13.74 28.51
C PHE A 94 -1.24 -13.62 27.73
N LEU A 95 -2.36 -13.57 28.44
CA LEU A 95 -3.70 -13.39 27.87
C LEU A 95 -3.81 -12.04 27.14
N GLY A 96 -3.25 -10.97 27.72
CA GLY A 96 -3.21 -9.66 27.10
C GLY A 96 -2.46 -9.68 25.76
N GLU A 97 -1.31 -10.33 25.70
CA GLU A 97 -0.53 -10.48 24.47
C GLU A 97 -1.23 -11.37 23.43
N LEU A 98 -1.88 -12.47 23.84
CA LEU A 98 -2.70 -13.29 22.92
C LEU A 98 -3.85 -12.47 22.30
N LYS A 99 -4.55 -11.67 23.12
CA LYS A 99 -5.63 -10.79 22.63
C LYS A 99 -5.12 -9.73 21.63
N LYS A 100 -3.92 -9.18 21.86
CA LYS A 100 -3.28 -8.25 20.93
C LYS A 100 -2.94 -8.91 19.60
N LEU A 101 -2.30 -10.08 19.63
CA LEU A 101 -1.95 -10.82 18.42
C LEU A 101 -3.20 -11.23 17.62
N ALA A 102 -4.23 -11.72 18.31
CA ALA A 102 -5.49 -12.12 17.68
C ALA A 102 -6.24 -10.96 16.98
N ALA A 103 -5.96 -9.70 17.33
CA ALA A 103 -6.59 -8.53 16.70
C ALA A 103 -6.21 -8.39 15.22
N ASN A 104 -5.00 -8.82 14.83
CA ASN A 104 -4.50 -8.69 13.46
C ASN A 104 -4.64 -9.97 12.62
N CYS A 105 -5.24 -11.03 13.19
CA CYS A 105 -5.31 -12.36 12.58
C CYS A 105 -6.56 -12.58 11.69
N GLU A 106 -7.49 -11.64 11.66
CA GLU A 106 -8.77 -11.75 10.93
C GLU A 106 -9.58 -13.01 11.31
N PHE A 107 -9.62 -13.36 12.60
CA PHE A 107 -10.36 -14.54 13.08
C PHE A 107 -11.89 -14.37 13.09
N ALA A 108 -12.39 -13.17 12.80
CA ALA A 108 -13.81 -12.85 12.83
C ALA A 108 -14.49 -13.36 14.12
N GLN A 109 -15.54 -14.17 14.00
CA GLN A 109 -16.31 -14.68 15.13
C GLN A 109 -15.60 -15.77 15.93
N MET A 110 -14.54 -16.37 15.40
CA MET A 110 -13.79 -17.45 16.08
C MET A 110 -12.72 -16.92 17.04
N LYS A 111 -12.55 -15.60 17.14
CA LYS A 111 -11.44 -14.98 17.89
C LYS A 111 -11.35 -15.48 19.33
N ASP A 112 -12.47 -15.51 20.05
CA ASP A 112 -12.47 -15.86 21.47
C ASP A 112 -12.25 -17.35 21.69
N GLU A 113 -12.80 -18.23 20.85
CA GLU A 113 -12.59 -19.67 20.92
C GLU A 113 -11.12 -20.04 20.64
N LEU A 114 -10.52 -19.42 19.62
CA LEU A 114 -9.11 -19.66 19.30
C LEU A 114 -8.16 -19.16 20.40
N ILE A 115 -8.51 -18.07 21.10
CA ILE A 115 -7.75 -17.62 22.27
C ILE A 115 -7.85 -18.64 23.40
N LYS A 116 -9.04 -19.19 23.67
CA LYS A 116 -9.22 -20.24 24.69
C LYS A 116 -8.42 -21.49 24.34
N ASP A 117 -8.46 -21.94 23.08
CA ASP A 117 -7.69 -23.10 22.62
C ASP A 117 -6.19 -22.91 22.82
N ARG A 118 -5.66 -21.68 22.65
CA ARG A 118 -4.25 -21.37 22.91
C ARG A 118 -3.87 -21.29 24.39
N ILE A 119 -4.84 -21.07 25.28
CA ILE A 119 -4.61 -21.10 26.73
C ILE A 119 -4.56 -22.55 27.23
N ILE A 120 -5.36 -23.43 26.62
CA ILE A 120 -5.44 -24.85 27.01
C ILE A 120 -4.26 -25.66 26.44
N ASN A 121 -3.82 -25.35 25.21
CA ASN A 121 -2.72 -26.03 24.50
C ASN A 121 -1.34 -25.40 24.73
#